data_AF-A0A9W7ZA26-F1
#
_entry.id   AF-A0A9W7ZA26-F1
#
_cell.length_a   1.000
_cell.length_b   1.000
_cell.length_c   1.000
_cell.angle_alpha   90.00
_cell.angle_beta   90.00
_cell.angle_gamma   90.00
#
_symmetry.space_group_name_H-M   'P 1'
#
loop_
_entity.id
_entity.type
_entity.pdbx_description
1 polymer ?
#
loop_
_entity_poly.entity_id
_entity_poly.type
_entity_poly.pdbx_seq_one_letter_code
_entity_poly.pdbx_strand_id
1 'polypeptide(L)'
;MPEILQNWSSRKLWIIVLGVVVLVAVWRFLSFNVVVQCLPKLPTYSVMPGIGEYPSSDNILLEDAAFSTELKPKLCSEVPVPESYLTLANSPAFIDISQPFTITTGSSVCVRVVVPVAPSNSSVSYSPFPGTPWDSVLLDMVGNSTGVSIPVALQPSNHAQNYIRDKTHIYEADVVLRDADTYIPTGYIEYRNGMWNNEDHIEIPPMAPEQLVVNSLVTVEDNALNDFSLSNYPNLPLCTEPNADGRWVAKDMLPFNTTLAADNYGRVWLPYTCQLQPYTYKEFAQCLQQKHSLIHWFGDSNTRRALKKITTFGQWCSEPNRINSIQCICHDSAENFGVYNSKSSVIPIDINSAMAVSAPALDANLGTVPANNSRIIMFRWGGLTPRNNPPWPNTFAANFTRRMGSPS
;
A
#
# COMPACT_ATOMS: atom_id res chain seq x y z
N MET A 1 46.71 -3.32 -68.24
CA MET A 1 45.28 -3.09 -67.92
C MET A 1 44.68 -4.41 -67.46
N PRO A 2 44.84 -4.77 -66.18
CA PRO A 2 43.66 -4.95 -65.34
C PRO A 2 43.97 -4.71 -63.84
N GLU A 3 43.67 -3.54 -63.30
CA GLU A 3 43.72 -3.34 -61.83
C GLU A 3 42.70 -2.31 -61.31
N ILE A 4 41.92 -1.69 -62.20
CA ILE A 4 41.00 -0.59 -61.82
C ILE A 4 39.56 -1.08 -61.56
N LEU A 5 39.22 -2.32 -61.93
CA LEU A 5 37.84 -2.82 -61.84
C LEU A 5 37.49 -3.54 -60.51
N GLN A 6 38.46 -3.83 -59.64
CA GLN A 6 38.19 -4.61 -58.42
C GLN A 6 37.81 -3.74 -57.20
N ASN A 7 38.07 -2.43 -57.25
CA ASN A 7 37.83 -1.53 -56.11
C ASN A 7 36.44 -0.85 -56.12
N TRP A 8 35.67 -1.00 -57.21
CA TRP A 8 34.33 -0.43 -57.35
C TRP A 8 33.22 -1.30 -56.74
N SER A 9 33.46 -2.60 -56.59
CA SER A 9 32.50 -3.56 -56.00
C SER A 9 32.32 -3.36 -54.49
N SER A 10 33.43 -3.16 -53.76
CA SER A 10 33.43 -2.98 -52.31
C SER A 10 32.66 -1.74 -51.84
N ARG A 11 32.84 -0.60 -52.53
CA ARG A 11 32.19 0.66 -52.13
C ARG A 11 30.66 0.62 -52.30
N LYS A 12 30.16 -0.05 -53.34
CA LYS A 12 28.70 -0.20 -53.54
C LYS A 12 28.06 -1.07 -52.47
N LEU A 13 28.76 -2.12 -52.02
CA LEU A 13 28.27 -2.99 -50.95
C LEU A 13 28.16 -2.24 -49.61
N TRP A 14 29.16 -1.41 -49.27
CA TRP A 14 29.12 -0.60 -48.06
C TRP A 14 27.99 0.42 -48.03
N ILE A 15 27.68 1.06 -49.17
CA ILE A 15 26.57 2.02 -49.26
C ILE A 15 25.22 1.33 -49.05
N ILE A 16 25.04 0.11 -49.59
CA ILE A 16 23.80 -0.66 -49.41
C ILE A 16 23.66 -1.11 -47.95
N VAL A 17 24.73 -1.61 -47.33
CA VAL A 17 24.71 -2.02 -45.91
C VAL A 17 24.39 -0.84 -45.00
N LEU A 18 25.01 0.32 -45.23
CA LEU A 18 24.74 1.52 -44.44
C LEU A 18 23.28 1.99 -44.61
N GLY A 19 22.76 1.95 -45.85
CA GLY A 19 21.37 2.29 -46.14
C GLY A 19 20.37 1.39 -45.42
N VAL A 20 20.62 0.08 -45.39
CA VAL A 20 19.75 -0.88 -44.68
C VAL A 20 19.81 -0.67 -43.16
N VAL A 21 20.99 -0.42 -42.59
CA VAL A 21 21.13 -0.15 -41.14
C VAL A 21 20.38 1.13 -40.75
N VAL A 22 20.47 2.19 -41.54
CA VAL A 22 19.73 3.45 -41.28
C VAL A 22 18.23 3.24 -41.44
N LEU A 23 17.77 2.50 -42.45
CA LEU A 23 16.34 2.17 -42.64
C LEU A 23 15.78 1.36 -41.47
N VAL A 24 16.52 0.37 -40.96
CA VAL A 24 16.10 -0.43 -39.80
C VAL A 24 16.09 0.42 -38.53
N ALA A 25 17.06 1.32 -38.35
CA ALA A 25 17.08 2.25 -37.22
C ALA A 25 15.91 3.25 -37.26
N VAL A 26 15.63 3.84 -38.42
CA VAL A 26 14.49 4.75 -38.62
C VAL A 26 13.16 4.01 -38.47
N TRP A 27 13.03 2.80 -39.00
CA TRP A 27 11.82 1.99 -38.83
C TRP A 27 11.60 1.61 -37.37
N ARG A 28 12.65 1.22 -36.63
CA ARG A 28 12.59 1.00 -35.18
C ARG A 28 12.18 2.27 -34.43
N PHE A 29 12.70 3.43 -34.82
CA PHE A 29 12.37 4.72 -34.18
C PHE A 29 10.92 5.14 -34.46
N LEU A 30 10.42 4.93 -35.67
CA LEU A 30 9.03 5.25 -36.06
C LEU A 30 8.01 4.26 -35.50
N SER A 31 8.39 3.00 -35.32
CA SER A 31 7.52 1.94 -34.75
C SER A 31 7.34 2.05 -33.23
N PHE A 32 8.05 2.97 -32.57
CA PHE A 32 7.92 3.24 -31.13
C PHE A 32 6.92 4.36 -30.78
N ASN A 33 6.20 4.92 -31.76
CA ASN A 33 5.06 5.79 -31.49
C ASN A 33 3.77 4.96 -31.31
N VAL A 34 3.74 4.12 -30.27
CA VAL A 34 2.46 3.71 -29.70
C VAL A 34 1.97 4.90 -28.89
N VAL A 35 1.06 5.67 -29.48
CA VAL A 35 0.25 6.66 -28.76
C VAL A 35 -0.67 5.87 -27.83
N VAL A 36 -0.16 5.54 -26.65
CA VAL A 36 -1.04 5.20 -25.52
C VAL A 36 -1.64 6.53 -25.09
N GLN A 37 -2.92 6.74 -25.40
CA GLN A 37 -3.72 7.73 -24.71
C GLN A 37 -3.76 7.33 -23.24
N CYS A 38 -2.78 7.79 -22.47
CA CYS A 38 -2.90 7.80 -21.02
C CYS A 38 -4.08 8.70 -20.69
N LEU A 39 -5.08 8.12 -20.03
CA LEU A 39 -6.11 8.89 -19.34
C LEU A 39 -5.42 10.00 -18.52
N PRO A 40 -5.97 11.21 -18.49
CA PRO A 40 -5.39 12.29 -17.71
C PRO A 40 -5.23 11.85 -16.26
N LYS A 41 -4.11 12.28 -15.66
CA LYS A 41 -3.82 12.24 -14.22
C LYS A 41 -5.08 12.07 -13.39
N LEU A 42 -5.18 10.96 -12.65
CA LEU A 42 -5.86 11.05 -11.35
C LEU A 42 -5.16 12.19 -10.60
N PRO A 43 -5.91 13.15 -10.03
CA PRO A 43 -5.30 14.30 -9.38
C PRO A 43 -4.30 13.80 -8.35
N THR A 44 -3.05 14.25 -8.50
CA THR A 44 -2.10 14.30 -7.39
C THR A 44 -2.85 14.82 -6.18
N TYR A 45 -2.76 14.13 -5.05
CA TYR A 45 -3.25 14.56 -3.74
C TYR A 45 -2.59 15.89 -3.33
N SER A 46 -2.92 16.96 -4.02
CA SER A 46 -3.11 18.24 -3.39
C SER A 46 -4.50 18.12 -2.82
N VAL A 47 -4.59 17.91 -1.51
CA VAL A 47 -5.70 18.49 -0.77
C VAL A 47 -5.53 19.99 -0.96
N MET A 48 -5.95 20.51 -2.12
CA MET A 48 -6.38 21.88 -2.15
C MET A 48 -7.59 21.89 -1.21
N PRO A 49 -7.63 22.78 -0.20
CA PRO A 49 -8.87 23.04 0.50
C PRO A 49 -9.82 23.58 -0.55
N GLY A 50 -10.61 22.68 -1.14
CA GLY A 50 -11.79 23.03 -1.90
C GLY A 50 -12.74 23.63 -0.87
N ILE A 51 -12.65 24.94 -0.68
CA ILE A 51 -13.67 25.75 -0.04
C ILE A 51 -14.87 25.69 -1.00
N GLY A 52 -15.56 24.54 -1.02
CA GLY A 52 -16.92 24.47 -1.49
C GLY A 52 -17.72 25.30 -0.51
N GLU A 53 -18.34 26.37 -0.99
CA GLU A 53 -19.32 27.14 -0.23
C GLU A 53 -20.38 26.16 0.28
N TYR A 54 -20.28 25.80 1.56
CA TYR A 54 -21.37 25.15 2.26
C TYR A 54 -22.56 26.13 2.26
N PRO A 55 -23.80 25.66 2.00
CA PRO A 55 -24.96 26.54 2.12
C PRO A 55 -24.99 27.12 3.55
N SER A 56 -25.10 28.45 3.64
CA SER A 56 -25.15 29.16 4.91
C SER A 56 -26.29 28.58 5.76
N SER A 57 -25.92 28.05 6.92
CA SER A 57 -26.85 27.61 7.95
C SER A 57 -27.40 28.85 8.66
N ASP A 58 -28.29 29.57 7.98
CA ASP A 58 -29.02 30.68 8.59
C ASP A 58 -30.17 30.15 9.46
N ASN A 59 -30.00 30.32 10.77
CA ASN A 59 -31.02 30.42 11.81
C ASN A 59 -31.94 29.22 12.06
N ILE A 60 -31.42 28.24 12.80
CA ILE A 60 -32.24 27.47 13.75
C ILE A 60 -31.83 27.91 15.15
N LEU A 61 -32.54 28.89 15.69
CA LEU A 61 -32.54 29.21 17.12
C LEU A 61 -33.28 28.08 17.84
N LEU A 62 -32.53 27.08 18.30
CA LEU A 62 -33.02 26.10 19.27
C LEU A 62 -32.67 26.60 20.66
N GLU A 63 -33.72 26.80 21.45
CA GLU A 63 -33.70 27.24 22.83
C GLU A 63 -32.80 26.34 23.70
N ASP A 64 -32.11 27.00 24.63
CA ASP A 64 -31.20 26.45 25.63
C ASP A 64 -31.86 25.34 26.47
N ALA A 65 -31.63 24.08 26.09
CA ALA A 65 -31.79 22.93 26.97
C ALA A 65 -30.42 22.52 27.53
N ALA A 66 -30.07 23.13 28.66
CA ALA A 66 -28.96 22.74 29.50
C ALA A 66 -29.11 21.30 30.01
N PHE A 67 -28.42 20.35 29.38
CA PHE A 67 -27.93 19.13 30.04
C PHE A 67 -26.83 18.48 29.17
N SER A 68 -25.63 19.07 29.19
CA SER A 68 -24.42 18.40 28.69
C SER A 68 -24.06 17.27 29.65
N THR A 69 -24.79 16.15 29.54
CA THR A 69 -24.28 14.88 30.04
C THR A 69 -23.08 14.57 29.17
N GLU A 70 -21.91 14.57 29.78
CA GLU A 70 -20.64 14.18 29.17
C GLU A 70 -20.84 12.78 28.56
N LEU A 71 -21.13 12.76 27.26
CA LEU A 71 -21.40 11.53 26.52
C LEU A 71 -20.08 10.78 26.46
N LYS A 72 -19.94 9.79 27.34
CA LYS A 72 -18.80 8.89 27.29
C LYS A 72 -18.74 8.25 25.89
N PRO A 73 -17.59 8.31 25.20
CA PRO A 73 -17.45 7.67 23.91
C PRO A 73 -17.77 6.18 24.05
N LYS A 74 -18.68 5.68 23.21
CA LYS A 74 -19.02 4.26 23.16
C LYS A 74 -18.19 3.56 22.11
N LEU A 75 -17.80 2.32 22.40
CA LEU A 75 -17.16 1.45 21.41
C LEU A 75 -18.15 1.08 20.30
N CYS A 76 -17.66 0.79 19.09
CA CYS A 76 -18.52 0.37 17.98
C CYS A 76 -19.39 -0.84 18.32
N SER A 77 -18.86 -1.78 19.12
CA SER A 77 -19.58 -2.97 19.57
C SER A 77 -20.78 -2.67 20.47
N GLU A 78 -20.84 -1.47 21.08
CA GLU A 78 -21.91 -1.02 21.96
C GLU A 78 -22.95 -0.15 21.23
N VAL A 79 -22.60 0.36 20.06
CA VAL A 79 -23.52 1.15 19.23
C VAL A 79 -24.26 0.18 18.31
N PRO A 80 -25.59 0.07 18.37
CA PRO A 80 -26.31 -0.81 17.45
C PRO A 80 -26.11 -0.36 15.99
N VAL A 81 -25.99 -1.32 15.08
CA VAL A 81 -26.00 -1.05 13.64
C VAL A 81 -27.41 -0.60 13.24
N PRO A 82 -27.58 0.57 12.60
CA PRO A 82 -28.88 0.99 12.10
C PRO A 82 -29.46 -0.01 11.09
N GLU A 83 -30.71 -0.44 11.30
CA GLU A 83 -31.44 -1.33 10.39
C GLU A 83 -31.52 -0.77 8.96
N SER A 84 -31.49 0.56 8.81
CA SER A 84 -31.44 1.21 7.51
C SER A 84 -30.25 0.74 6.68
N TYR A 85 -29.07 0.48 7.27
CA TYR A 85 -27.88 0.05 6.54
C TYR A 85 -28.08 -1.30 5.84
N LEU A 86 -28.88 -2.18 6.43
CA LEU A 86 -29.13 -3.54 5.95
C LEU A 86 -30.07 -3.61 4.75
N THR A 87 -30.80 -2.52 4.49
CA THR A 87 -31.79 -2.43 3.40
C THR A 87 -31.32 -1.59 2.21
N LEU A 88 -30.11 -1.02 2.29
CA LEU A 88 -29.53 -0.22 1.23
C LEU A 88 -29.17 -1.10 0.03
N ALA A 89 -29.76 -0.78 -1.12
CA ALA A 89 -29.43 -1.39 -2.40
C ALA A 89 -29.10 -0.29 -3.41
N ASN A 90 -28.07 -0.51 -4.23
CA ASN A 90 -27.65 0.42 -5.29
C ASN A 90 -27.21 1.81 -4.82
N SER A 91 -26.92 2.01 -3.53
CA SER A 91 -26.31 3.25 -3.04
C SER A 91 -24.77 3.15 -3.08
N PRO A 92 -24.05 4.29 -3.22
CA PRO A 92 -22.61 4.29 -3.09
C PRO A 92 -22.20 3.85 -1.68
N ALA A 93 -20.99 3.31 -1.54
CA ALA A 93 -20.45 3.05 -0.21
C ALA A 93 -20.13 4.36 0.51
N PHE A 94 -20.32 4.36 1.83
CA PHE A 94 -20.20 5.58 2.64
C PHE A 94 -19.63 5.30 4.01
N ILE A 95 -19.11 6.37 4.62
CA ILE A 95 -18.61 6.41 5.99
C ILE A 95 -19.68 7.04 6.88
N ASP A 96 -19.97 6.39 7.99
CA ASP A 96 -20.77 6.90 9.09
C ASP A 96 -19.94 6.98 10.36
N ILE A 97 -20.12 8.06 11.11
CA ILE A 97 -19.49 8.28 12.40
C ILE A 97 -20.61 8.49 13.41
N SER A 98 -20.89 7.43 14.16
CA SER A 98 -21.93 7.42 15.17
C SER A 98 -21.37 8.09 16.44
N GLN A 99 -21.88 9.27 16.84
CA GLN A 99 -21.54 10.05 18.06
C GLN A 99 -20.51 11.20 17.86
N PRO A 100 -20.30 12.08 18.87
CA PRO A 100 -20.30 13.54 18.70
C PRO A 100 -19.23 14.09 17.76
N PHE A 101 -19.58 15.20 17.10
CA PHE A 101 -18.73 15.96 16.19
C PHE A 101 -17.52 16.63 16.87
N THR A 102 -17.45 16.62 18.21
CA THR A 102 -16.36 17.22 18.99
C THR A 102 -15.94 16.28 20.12
N ILE A 103 -14.65 15.96 20.21
CA ILE A 103 -14.05 15.08 21.23
C ILE A 103 -12.74 15.69 21.76
N THR A 104 -12.23 15.14 22.86
CA THR A 104 -10.90 15.48 23.40
C THR A 104 -9.80 14.57 22.83
N THR A 105 -8.56 15.06 22.82
CA THR A 105 -7.38 14.26 22.42
C THR A 105 -7.30 12.94 23.17
N GLY A 106 -7.12 11.83 22.44
CA GLY A 106 -7.03 10.48 23.00
C GLY A 106 -8.38 9.79 23.20
N SER A 107 -9.50 10.47 22.90
CA SER A 107 -10.81 9.83 22.85
C SER A 107 -10.94 8.92 21.62
N SER A 108 -11.71 7.84 21.78
CA SER A 108 -12.07 6.94 20.70
C SER A 108 -13.37 7.36 20.04
N VAL A 109 -13.51 7.14 18.73
CA VAL A 109 -14.74 7.34 17.97
C VAL A 109 -15.07 6.09 17.18
N CYS A 110 -16.35 5.70 17.18
CA CYS A 110 -16.81 4.62 16.34
C CYS A 110 -16.98 5.08 14.89
N VAL A 111 -16.20 4.49 13.99
CA VAL A 111 -16.29 4.73 12.55
C VAL A 111 -16.80 3.47 11.86
N ARG A 112 -17.77 3.64 10.96
CA ARG A 112 -18.36 2.57 10.16
C ARG A 112 -18.21 2.86 8.67
N VAL A 113 -17.80 1.87 7.91
CA VAL A 113 -17.91 1.87 6.46
C VAL A 113 -19.01 0.91 6.06
N VAL A 114 -20.02 1.43 5.39
CA VAL A 114 -21.14 0.65 4.87
C VAL A 114 -20.92 0.45 3.38
N VAL A 115 -20.90 -0.81 2.96
CA VAL A 115 -20.72 -1.23 1.56
C VAL A 115 -22.01 -1.91 1.09
N PRO A 116 -22.94 -1.15 0.50
CA PRO A 116 -24.21 -1.68 0.00
C PRO A 116 -24.00 -2.72 -1.09
N VAL A 117 -25.02 -3.57 -1.29
CA VAL A 117 -25.02 -4.52 -2.41
C VAL A 117 -25.03 -3.76 -3.72
N ALA A 118 -23.99 -3.97 -4.52
CA ALA A 118 -23.98 -3.62 -5.93
C ALA A 118 -24.41 -4.84 -6.76
N PRO A 119 -25.25 -4.67 -7.80
CA PRO A 119 -25.59 -5.75 -8.71
C PRO A 119 -24.29 -6.25 -9.35
N SER A 120 -23.86 -7.46 -8.97
CA SER A 120 -22.57 -7.99 -9.39
C SER A 120 -22.71 -8.86 -10.64
N ASN A 121 -21.83 -8.66 -11.61
CA ASN A 121 -21.49 -9.65 -12.63
C ASN A 121 -20.37 -10.58 -12.12
N SER A 122 -20.31 -10.82 -10.81
CA SER A 122 -19.14 -11.44 -10.19
C SER A 122 -18.97 -12.89 -10.66
N SER A 123 -17.71 -13.31 -10.86
CA SER A 123 -17.41 -14.71 -11.13
C SER A 123 -17.72 -15.55 -9.89
N VAL A 124 -18.14 -16.79 -10.09
CA VAL A 124 -18.50 -17.75 -9.02
C VAL A 124 -17.27 -18.20 -8.21
N SER A 125 -16.05 -17.74 -8.55
CA SER A 125 -14.80 -18.33 -8.10
C SER A 125 -14.16 -17.72 -6.84
N TYR A 126 -14.68 -16.60 -6.32
CA TYR A 126 -14.14 -15.98 -5.09
C TYR A 126 -15.06 -16.23 -3.89
N SER A 127 -14.48 -16.71 -2.80
CA SER A 127 -15.09 -16.75 -1.47
C SER A 127 -14.00 -16.39 -0.46
N PRO A 128 -14.15 -15.31 0.34
CA PRO A 128 -13.19 -14.97 1.38
C PRO A 128 -13.14 -16.09 2.43
N PHE A 129 -12.03 -16.15 3.18
CA PHE A 129 -11.95 -17.02 4.35
C PHE A 129 -12.93 -16.52 5.44
N PRO A 130 -13.51 -17.42 6.26
CA PRO A 130 -14.34 -16.99 7.38
C PRO A 130 -13.63 -15.96 8.26
N GLY A 131 -14.31 -14.85 8.57
CA GLY A 131 -13.75 -13.73 9.35
C GLY A 131 -12.89 -12.74 8.56
N THR A 132 -12.71 -12.94 7.24
CA THR A 132 -12.04 -11.97 6.38
C THR A 132 -13.05 -11.12 5.60
N PRO A 133 -12.72 -9.85 5.30
CA PRO A 133 -13.65 -8.96 4.63
C PRO A 133 -13.92 -9.42 3.19
N TRP A 134 -15.13 -9.17 2.71
CA TRP A 134 -15.48 -9.38 1.30
C TRP A 134 -14.82 -8.34 0.39
N ASP A 135 -14.63 -7.15 0.94
CA ASP A 135 -14.13 -5.97 0.25
C ASP A 135 -12.75 -5.56 0.77
N SER A 136 -11.90 -5.01 -0.09
CA SER A 136 -10.71 -4.27 0.37
C SER A 136 -11.08 -2.82 0.56
N VAL A 137 -11.22 -2.44 1.83
CA VAL A 137 -11.54 -1.08 2.26
C VAL A 137 -10.30 -0.46 2.88
N LEU A 138 -9.91 0.70 2.37
CA LEU A 138 -8.87 1.54 2.93
C LEU A 138 -9.54 2.79 3.49
N LEU A 139 -9.21 3.15 4.73
CA LEU A 139 -9.78 4.32 5.38
C LEU A 139 -8.72 4.98 6.25
N ASP A 140 -8.60 6.30 6.10
CA ASP A 140 -7.77 7.17 6.93
C ASP A 140 -8.65 8.27 7.51
N MET A 141 -8.35 8.70 8.73
CA MET A 141 -8.83 9.97 9.29
C MET A 141 -7.77 11.04 8.98
N VAL A 142 -8.12 12.04 8.16
CA VAL A 142 -7.17 13.08 7.71
C VAL A 142 -7.47 14.41 8.37
N GLY A 143 -6.52 14.95 9.13
CA GLY A 143 -6.62 16.27 9.73
C GLY A 143 -6.67 17.35 8.65
N ASN A 144 -7.73 18.17 8.66
CA ASN A 144 -7.98 19.20 7.67
C ASN A 144 -6.90 20.30 7.67
N SER A 145 -6.40 20.65 8.85
CA SER A 145 -5.45 21.76 9.04
C SER A 145 -4.01 21.28 8.94
N THR A 146 -3.72 20.10 9.50
CA THR A 146 -2.36 19.57 9.66
C THR A 146 -1.96 18.60 8.55
N GLY A 147 -2.93 18.02 7.84
CA GLY A 147 -2.69 16.93 6.87
C GLY A 147 -2.24 15.61 7.51
N VAL A 148 -2.32 15.49 8.84
CA VAL A 148 -2.02 14.24 9.56
C VAL A 148 -3.01 13.16 9.13
N SER A 149 -2.52 11.99 8.71
CA SER A 149 -3.33 10.83 8.29
C SER A 149 -3.23 9.74 9.36
N ILE A 150 -4.36 9.33 9.92
CA ILE A 150 -4.43 8.21 10.89
C ILE A 150 -5.12 7.03 10.19
N PRO A 151 -4.41 5.94 9.89
CA PRO A 151 -5.01 4.78 9.24
C PRO A 151 -6.00 4.11 10.18
N VAL A 152 -7.16 3.73 9.65
CA VAL A 152 -8.24 3.09 10.39
C VAL A 152 -8.23 1.59 10.16
N ALA A 153 -7.94 0.83 11.22
CA ALA A 153 -7.94 -0.63 11.20
C ALA A 153 -9.36 -1.19 11.27
N LEU A 154 -10.05 -1.20 10.12
CA LEU A 154 -11.40 -1.72 9.99
C LEU A 154 -11.47 -3.24 10.18
N GLN A 155 -12.51 -3.69 10.87
CA GLN A 155 -12.88 -5.10 10.99
C GLN A 155 -14.33 -5.32 10.53
N PRO A 156 -14.69 -6.49 9.98
CA PRO A 156 -16.07 -6.80 9.68
C PRO A 156 -16.91 -6.74 10.96
N SER A 157 -18.03 -6.02 10.92
CA SER A 157 -18.99 -6.03 12.02
C SER A 157 -19.50 -7.46 12.26
N ASN A 158 -19.78 -7.77 13.52
CA ASN A 158 -20.31 -9.07 13.95
C ASN A 158 -21.76 -9.35 13.49
N HIS A 159 -22.36 -8.42 12.74
CA HIS A 159 -23.70 -8.59 12.21
C HIS A 159 -23.78 -9.79 11.25
N ALA A 160 -24.76 -10.68 11.43
CA ALA A 160 -24.83 -11.95 10.70
C ALA A 160 -24.89 -11.79 9.16
N GLN A 161 -25.49 -10.69 8.67
CA GLN A 161 -25.58 -10.43 7.23
C GLN A 161 -24.23 -10.10 6.58
N ASN A 162 -23.24 -9.66 7.36
CA ASN A 162 -21.91 -9.30 6.86
C ASN A 162 -21.17 -10.50 6.22
N TYR A 163 -21.64 -11.71 6.49
CA TYR A 163 -21.09 -12.98 5.98
C TYR A 163 -21.89 -13.54 4.79
N ILE A 164 -22.89 -12.81 4.29
CA ILE A 164 -23.73 -13.21 3.16
C ILE A 164 -23.35 -12.35 1.95
N ARG A 165 -22.79 -12.99 0.91
CA ARG A 165 -22.28 -12.35 -0.32
C ARG A 165 -23.18 -11.26 -0.91
N ASP A 166 -24.49 -11.52 -0.98
CA ASP A 166 -25.46 -10.65 -1.66
C ASP A 166 -26.18 -9.73 -0.66
N LYS A 167 -25.48 -9.31 0.39
CA LYS A 167 -25.96 -8.41 1.44
C LYS A 167 -24.97 -7.27 1.68
N THR A 168 -25.44 -6.21 2.33
CA THR A 168 -24.60 -5.09 2.73
C THR A 168 -23.52 -5.58 3.66
N HIS A 169 -22.27 -5.21 3.37
CA HIS A 169 -21.16 -5.43 4.27
C HIS A 169 -20.91 -4.18 5.11
N ILE A 170 -20.61 -4.37 6.38
CA ILE A 170 -20.37 -3.29 7.33
C ILE A 170 -19.03 -3.57 7.99
N TYR A 171 -18.14 -2.59 7.89
CA TYR A 171 -16.84 -2.61 8.53
C TYR A 171 -16.82 -1.53 9.60
N GLU A 172 -16.26 -1.82 10.77
CA GLU A 172 -16.24 -0.90 11.88
C GLU A 172 -14.88 -0.85 12.58
N ALA A 173 -14.57 0.27 13.21
CA ALA A 173 -13.35 0.46 13.98
C ALA A 173 -13.56 1.51 15.07
N ASP A 174 -12.91 1.27 16.20
CA ASP A 174 -12.73 2.26 17.27
C ASP A 174 -11.44 3.04 16.98
N VAL A 175 -11.58 4.32 16.61
CA VAL A 175 -10.45 5.15 16.19
C VAL A 175 -10.08 6.14 17.29
N VAL A 176 -8.84 6.03 17.78
CA VAL A 176 -8.30 6.95 18.79
C VAL A 176 -7.58 8.11 18.12
N LEU A 177 -8.17 9.31 18.18
CA LEU A 177 -7.60 10.51 17.58
C LEU A 177 -6.80 11.29 18.62
N ARG A 178 -5.50 11.48 18.36
CA ARG A 178 -4.55 12.02 19.36
C ARG A 178 -4.00 13.39 19.02
N ASP A 179 -4.00 13.79 17.75
CA ASP A 179 -3.65 15.15 17.35
C ASP A 179 -4.90 16.02 17.24
N ALA A 180 -4.82 17.26 17.70
CA ALA A 180 -5.90 18.22 17.61
C ALA A 180 -6.06 18.69 16.16
N ASP A 181 -7.24 18.45 15.57
CA ASP A 181 -7.62 18.90 14.23
C ASP A 181 -9.12 18.63 14.01
N THR A 182 -9.66 19.10 12.88
CA THR A 182 -10.91 18.56 12.32
C THR A 182 -10.56 17.46 11.33
N TYR A 183 -10.91 16.22 11.65
CA TYR A 183 -10.64 15.08 10.80
C TYR A 183 -11.77 14.85 9.80
N ILE A 184 -11.34 14.71 8.55
CA ILE A 184 -12.17 14.30 7.42
C ILE A 184 -11.83 12.83 7.16
N PRO A 185 -12.77 11.88 7.32
CA PRO A 185 -12.52 10.51 6.94
C PRO A 185 -12.35 10.46 5.41
N THR A 186 -11.29 9.83 4.93
CA THR A 186 -11.04 9.64 3.50
C THR A 186 -10.74 8.18 3.26
N GLY A 187 -11.42 7.56 2.32
CA GLY A 187 -11.18 6.16 2.04
C GLY A 187 -11.72 5.72 0.70
N TYR A 188 -11.35 4.50 0.37
CA TYR A 188 -11.59 3.89 -0.92
C TYR A 188 -11.97 2.41 -0.76
N ILE A 189 -12.78 1.94 -1.70
CA ILE A 189 -12.97 0.51 -1.94
C ILE A 189 -12.18 0.18 -3.20
N GLU A 190 -11.08 -0.55 -3.04
CA GLU A 190 -10.32 -1.02 -4.19
C GLU A 190 -11.05 -2.20 -4.85
N TYR A 191 -11.60 -3.09 -4.02
CA TYR A 191 -11.90 -4.44 -4.44
C TYR A 191 -13.24 -4.96 -3.90
N ARG A 192 -14.30 -4.94 -4.72
CA ARG A 192 -15.64 -5.33 -4.27
C ARG A 192 -15.96 -6.82 -4.16
N ASN A 193 -15.20 -7.73 -4.80
CA ASN A 193 -15.58 -9.16 -4.89
C ASN A 193 -14.42 -10.09 -5.32
N GLY A 194 -13.17 -9.77 -4.95
CA GLY A 194 -12.01 -10.63 -5.26
C GLY A 194 -11.71 -10.93 -6.73
N MET A 195 -12.28 -10.19 -7.70
CA MET A 195 -12.07 -10.39 -9.16
C MET A 195 -10.60 -10.24 -9.60
N TRP A 196 -9.77 -9.67 -8.73
CA TRP A 196 -8.34 -9.35 -8.88
C TRP A 196 -7.42 -10.52 -8.55
N ASN A 197 -7.96 -11.57 -7.92
CA ASN A 197 -7.22 -12.81 -7.68
C ASN A 197 -7.10 -13.69 -8.93
N ASN A 198 -7.28 -13.13 -10.12
CA ASN A 198 -7.12 -13.90 -11.33
C ASN A 198 -5.64 -13.88 -11.76
N GLU A 199 -4.98 -15.02 -11.56
CA GLU A 199 -3.63 -15.27 -12.07
C GLU A 199 -3.62 -15.58 -13.57
N ASP A 200 -4.77 -15.84 -14.18
CA ASP A 200 -4.89 -16.01 -15.62
C ASP A 200 -4.83 -14.65 -16.32
N HIS A 201 -4.29 -14.64 -17.54
CA HIS A 201 -4.15 -13.48 -18.43
C HIS A 201 -5.50 -12.90 -18.89
N ILE A 202 -6.39 -12.57 -17.95
CA ILE A 202 -7.57 -11.78 -18.23
C ILE A 202 -7.12 -10.33 -18.25
N GLU A 203 -7.52 -9.61 -19.30
CA GLU A 203 -7.46 -8.15 -19.31
C GLU A 203 -8.34 -7.66 -18.16
N ILE A 204 -7.73 -7.40 -17.00
CA ILE A 204 -8.41 -6.79 -15.88
C ILE A 204 -8.67 -5.34 -16.32
N PRO A 205 -9.93 -4.91 -16.50
CA PRO A 205 -10.20 -3.53 -16.83
C PRO A 205 -9.61 -2.67 -15.71
N PRO A 206 -8.88 -1.59 -16.02
CA PRO A 206 -8.35 -0.68 -15.02
C PRO A 206 -9.54 -0.09 -14.25
N MET A 207 -9.78 -0.61 -13.05
CA MET A 207 -10.81 -0.08 -12.17
C MET A 207 -10.14 0.92 -11.26
N ALA A 208 -10.59 2.17 -11.37
CA ALA A 208 -10.25 3.16 -10.36
C ALA A 208 -10.89 2.73 -9.02
N PRO A 209 -10.19 2.93 -7.89
CA PRO A 209 -10.80 2.71 -6.60
C PRO A 209 -12.07 3.54 -6.45
N GLU A 210 -13.11 2.98 -5.85
CA GLU A 210 -14.34 3.71 -5.56
C GLU A 210 -14.15 4.53 -4.29
N GLN A 211 -14.29 5.85 -4.39
CA GLN A 211 -14.19 6.73 -3.23
C GLN A 211 -15.42 6.56 -2.32
N LEU A 212 -15.17 6.45 -1.01
CA LEU A 212 -16.23 6.40 -0.01
C LEU A 212 -16.88 7.78 0.15
N VAL A 213 -18.21 7.82 0.21
CA VAL A 213 -18.96 9.05 0.50
C VAL A 213 -18.82 9.40 1.98
N VAL A 214 -18.51 10.67 2.27
CA VAL A 214 -18.28 11.17 3.63
C VAL A 214 -19.50 11.96 4.10
N ASN A 215 -20.10 11.53 5.21
CA ASN A 215 -21.29 12.19 5.76
C ASN A 215 -21.02 12.97 7.06
N SER A 216 -19.87 12.72 7.71
CA SER A 216 -19.59 13.24 9.04
C SER A 216 -18.12 13.63 9.19
N LEU A 217 -17.86 14.63 10.04
CA LEU A 217 -16.54 15.10 10.44
C LEU A 217 -16.37 14.93 11.95
N VAL A 218 -15.12 14.85 12.42
CA VAL A 218 -14.81 14.77 13.85
C VAL A 218 -13.80 15.86 14.20
N THR A 219 -14.17 16.75 15.10
CA THR A 219 -13.30 17.78 15.66
C THR A 219 -12.66 17.26 16.93
N VAL A 220 -11.33 17.31 17.01
CA VAL A 220 -10.56 17.01 18.22
C VAL A 220 -10.07 18.34 18.79
N GLU A 221 -10.54 18.67 19.99
CA GLU A 221 -10.15 19.90 20.67
C GLU A 221 -8.67 19.91 21.03
N ASP A 222 -8.05 21.08 20.90
CA ASP A 222 -6.66 21.26 21.32
C ASP A 222 -6.56 21.22 22.84
N ASN A 223 -5.57 20.48 23.32
CA ASN A 223 -5.22 20.37 24.72
C ASN A 223 -3.77 20.78 24.88
N ALA A 224 -3.53 21.87 25.61
CA ALA A 224 -2.17 22.38 25.87
C ALA A 224 -1.24 21.34 26.55
N LEU A 225 -1.81 20.30 27.16
CA LEU A 225 -1.10 19.18 27.79
C LEU A 225 -1.09 17.92 26.91
N ASN A 226 -1.26 18.05 25.59
CA ASN A 226 -1.27 16.91 24.68
C ASN A 226 0.14 16.30 24.54
N ASP A 227 0.37 15.19 25.24
CA ASP A 227 1.61 14.40 25.17
C ASP A 227 1.94 13.88 23.77
N PHE A 228 0.94 13.80 22.88
CA PHE A 228 1.06 13.30 21.51
C PHE A 228 1.47 14.37 20.49
N SER A 229 1.64 15.63 20.91
CA SER A 229 2.07 16.71 20.02
C SER A 229 3.32 16.35 19.21
N LEU A 230 3.35 16.74 17.93
CA LEU A 230 4.50 16.53 17.05
C LEU A 230 5.80 17.11 17.63
N SER A 231 5.73 18.22 18.38
CA SER A 231 6.90 18.81 19.01
C SER A 231 7.52 17.93 20.10
N ASN A 232 6.75 17.01 20.69
CA ASN A 232 7.23 16.10 21.73
C ASN A 232 7.85 14.81 21.15
N TYR A 233 7.60 14.50 19.87
CA TYR A 233 8.07 13.26 19.23
C TYR A 233 9.59 12.99 19.41
N PRO A 234 10.50 13.98 19.27
CA PRO A 234 11.94 13.75 19.48
C PRO A 234 12.33 13.34 20.90
N ASN A 235 11.46 13.56 21.89
CA ASN A 235 11.71 13.21 23.30
C ASN A 235 11.19 11.81 23.66
N LEU A 236 10.47 11.15 22.75
CA LEU A 236 9.96 9.81 22.97
C LEU A 236 11.12 8.78 23.00
N PRO A 237 10.99 7.69 23.78
CA PRO A 237 11.98 6.61 23.77
C PRO A 237 12.03 5.93 22.39
N LEU A 238 13.13 5.25 22.07
CA LEU A 238 13.20 4.46 20.83
C LEU A 238 12.20 3.29 20.85
N CYS A 239 11.60 3.01 19.69
CA CYS A 239 10.69 1.88 19.54
C CYS A 239 11.41 0.54 19.74
N THR A 240 10.82 -0.34 20.54
CA THR A 240 11.28 -1.72 20.72
C THR A 240 10.54 -2.71 19.83
N GLU A 241 9.46 -2.28 19.19
CA GLU A 241 8.58 -3.09 18.35
C GLU A 241 8.38 -2.44 16.97
N PRO A 242 8.20 -3.24 15.90
CA PRO A 242 8.13 -2.73 14.52
C PRO A 242 6.77 -2.11 14.15
N ASN A 243 5.70 -2.44 14.88
CA ASN A 243 4.31 -2.09 14.53
C ASN A 243 3.67 -1.17 15.59
N ALA A 244 4.42 -0.16 16.03
CA ALA A 244 3.89 0.80 16.98
C ALA A 244 2.80 1.67 16.33
N ASP A 245 1.69 1.83 17.05
CA ASP A 245 0.55 2.68 16.67
C ASP A 245 1.01 4.14 16.45
N GLY A 246 0.50 4.79 15.41
CA GLY A 246 1.08 6.02 14.89
C GLY A 246 0.23 6.72 13.84
N ARG A 247 0.88 7.62 13.11
CA ARG A 247 0.25 8.45 12.08
C ARG A 247 1.21 8.78 10.95
N TRP A 248 0.66 9.06 9.77
CA TRP A 248 1.41 9.63 8.66
C TRP A 248 1.39 11.15 8.74
N VAL A 249 2.57 11.76 8.61
CA VAL A 249 2.74 13.21 8.62
C VAL A 249 3.53 13.63 7.40
N ALA A 250 3.13 14.72 6.75
CA ALA A 250 3.90 15.30 5.67
C ALA A 250 5.29 15.73 6.19
N LYS A 251 6.35 15.32 5.49
CA LYS A 251 7.73 15.52 5.98
C LYS A 251 8.11 17.00 6.12
N ASP A 252 7.56 17.85 5.27
CA ASP A 252 7.75 19.31 5.28
C ASP A 252 6.98 20.01 6.40
N MET A 253 6.01 19.35 7.03
CA MET A 253 5.24 19.85 8.17
C MET A 253 5.85 19.49 9.53
N LEU A 254 6.97 18.75 9.56
CA LEU A 254 7.60 18.36 10.80
C LEU A 254 8.26 19.56 11.51
N PRO A 255 7.98 19.81 12.81
CA PRO A 255 8.60 20.89 13.55
C PRO A 255 10.06 20.62 13.95
N PHE A 256 10.62 19.51 13.49
CA PHE A 256 11.97 19.07 13.79
C PHE A 256 12.61 18.50 12.52
N ASN A 257 13.90 18.80 12.32
CA ASN A 257 14.63 18.29 11.16
C ASN A 257 14.98 16.82 11.40
N THR A 258 14.49 15.94 10.53
CA THR A 258 14.88 14.55 10.56
C THR A 258 15.38 14.03 9.23
N THR A 259 16.38 13.15 9.33
CA THR A 259 16.79 12.24 8.26
C THR A 259 15.83 11.06 8.13
N LEU A 260 14.52 11.23 8.44
CA LEU A 260 13.53 10.18 8.27
C LEU A 260 13.29 9.92 6.78
N ALA A 261 13.17 8.63 6.44
CA ALA A 261 12.78 8.20 5.11
C ALA A 261 11.27 8.45 4.92
N ALA A 262 10.92 9.20 3.90
CA ALA A 262 9.52 9.39 3.51
C ALA A 262 9.07 8.29 2.54
N ASP A 263 7.76 8.06 2.50
CA ASP A 263 7.10 7.26 1.48
C ASP A 263 7.12 7.96 0.10
N ASN A 264 6.46 7.37 -0.88
CA ASN A 264 6.35 7.91 -2.23
C ASN A 264 5.45 9.17 -2.32
N TYR A 265 4.76 9.54 -1.24
CA TYR A 265 3.93 10.74 -1.11
C TYR A 265 4.59 11.82 -0.25
N GLY A 266 5.85 11.63 0.16
CA GLY A 266 6.55 12.60 1.00
C GLY A 266 6.09 12.59 2.47
N ARG A 267 5.41 11.53 2.92
CA ARG A 267 4.93 11.35 4.28
C ARG A 267 5.85 10.43 5.07
N VAL A 268 5.90 10.60 6.37
CA VAL A 268 6.64 9.74 7.30
C VAL A 268 5.70 9.14 8.33
N TRP A 269 5.93 7.89 8.71
CA TRP A 269 5.21 7.24 9.81
C TRP A 269 5.85 7.63 11.14
N LEU A 270 5.06 8.21 12.05
CA LEU A 270 5.48 8.59 13.40
C LEU A 270 4.60 7.88 14.44
N PRO A 271 5.15 6.91 15.19
CA PRO A 271 4.43 6.31 16.31
C PRO A 271 4.12 7.31 17.42
N TYR A 272 3.04 7.08 18.16
CA TYR A 272 2.62 7.98 19.23
C TYR A 272 3.44 7.87 20.51
N THR A 273 4.03 6.70 20.76
CA THR A 273 4.64 6.37 22.06
C THR A 273 6.15 6.16 21.99
N CYS A 274 6.72 6.15 20.77
CA CYS A 274 8.14 5.90 20.58
C CYS A 274 8.66 6.52 19.27
N GLN A 275 9.97 6.74 19.22
CA GLN A 275 10.68 7.19 18.02
C GLN A 275 11.21 5.99 17.23
N LEU A 276 10.99 5.99 15.92
CA LEU A 276 11.63 5.02 15.03
C LEU A 276 13.12 5.34 14.91
N GLN A 277 13.96 4.33 15.12
CA GLN A 277 15.39 4.47 14.87
C GLN A 277 15.64 4.53 13.35
N PRO A 278 16.26 5.60 12.83
CA PRO A 278 16.61 5.67 11.42
C PRO A 278 17.75 4.67 11.14
N TYR A 279 17.58 3.86 10.11
CA TYR A 279 18.63 3.00 9.56
C TYR A 279 18.82 3.29 8.08
N THR A 280 20.06 3.40 7.65
CA THR A 280 20.39 3.30 6.23
C THR A 280 20.16 1.87 5.74
N TYR A 281 19.89 1.70 4.45
CA TYR A 281 19.77 0.35 3.87
C TYR A 281 21.03 -0.50 4.04
N LYS A 282 22.21 0.15 4.10
CA LYS A 282 23.47 -0.53 4.36
C LYS A 282 23.55 -1.08 5.77
N GLU A 283 23.19 -0.28 6.78
CA GLU A 283 23.12 -0.73 8.18
C GLU A 283 22.07 -1.82 8.35
N PHE A 284 20.92 -1.69 7.69
CA PHE A 284 19.90 -2.74 7.67
C PHE A 284 20.46 -4.04 7.09
N ALA A 285 21.13 -4.00 5.94
CA ALA A 285 21.78 -5.17 5.34
C ALA A 285 22.84 -5.79 6.27
N GLN A 286 23.66 -4.98 6.95
CA GLN A 286 24.63 -5.47 7.95
C GLN A 286 23.93 -6.18 9.11
N CYS A 287 22.82 -5.62 9.60
CA CYS A 287 22.02 -6.23 10.66
C CYS A 287 21.48 -7.60 10.22
N LEU A 288 20.90 -7.69 9.01
CA LEU A 288 20.42 -8.95 8.46
C LEU A 288 21.56 -9.99 8.36
N GLN A 289 22.74 -9.60 7.90
CA GLN A 289 23.89 -10.51 7.81
C GLN A 289 24.34 -11.06 9.17
N GLN A 290 24.31 -10.21 10.20
CA GLN A 290 24.79 -10.57 11.53
C GLN A 290 23.77 -11.39 12.32
N LYS A 291 22.47 -11.11 12.14
CA LYS A 291 21.41 -11.68 12.98
C LYS A 291 20.49 -12.65 12.25
N HIS A 292 20.33 -12.52 10.94
CA HIS A 292 19.34 -13.23 10.14
C HIS A 292 19.97 -13.71 8.83
N SER A 293 20.84 -14.71 8.92
CA SER A 293 21.55 -15.23 7.75
C SER A 293 20.59 -15.83 6.72
N LEU A 294 19.44 -16.37 7.15
CA LEU A 294 18.42 -16.93 6.28
C LEU A 294 17.02 -16.49 6.72
N ILE A 295 16.27 -15.92 5.78
CA ILE A 295 14.92 -15.38 5.99
C ILE A 295 13.98 -16.03 4.98
N HIS A 296 12.82 -16.50 5.45
CA HIS A 296 11.73 -16.94 4.58
C HIS A 296 10.68 -15.83 4.50
N TRP A 297 10.43 -15.30 3.31
CA TRP A 297 9.56 -14.15 3.09
C TRP A 297 8.35 -14.55 2.26
N PHE A 298 7.15 -14.46 2.84
CA PHE A 298 5.90 -14.81 2.17
C PHE A 298 5.14 -13.55 1.78
N GLY A 299 4.63 -13.51 0.55
CA GLY A 299 3.69 -12.45 0.17
C GLY A 299 3.54 -12.25 -1.32
N ASP A 300 2.82 -11.20 -1.68
CA ASP A 300 2.34 -10.91 -3.01
C ASP A 300 3.20 -9.87 -3.76
N SER A 301 2.59 -9.17 -4.71
CA SER A 301 3.25 -8.07 -5.42
C SER A 301 3.66 -6.91 -4.51
N ASN A 302 2.98 -6.64 -3.39
CA ASN A 302 3.35 -5.54 -2.50
C ASN A 302 4.62 -5.87 -1.71
N THR A 303 4.74 -7.11 -1.23
CA THR A 303 5.97 -7.53 -0.55
C THR A 303 7.18 -7.58 -1.48
N ARG A 304 6.96 -7.93 -2.77
CA ARG A 304 7.99 -7.79 -3.82
C ARG A 304 8.56 -6.37 -3.89
N ARG A 305 7.71 -5.35 -3.82
CA ARG A 305 8.12 -3.94 -3.89
C ARG A 305 9.00 -3.56 -2.71
N ALA A 306 8.65 -4.01 -1.51
CA ALA A 306 9.49 -3.84 -0.33
C ALA A 306 10.87 -4.50 -0.51
N LEU A 307 10.90 -5.75 -1.00
CA LEU A 307 12.14 -6.45 -1.27
C LEU A 307 13.00 -5.73 -2.31
N LYS A 308 12.42 -5.24 -3.41
CA LYS A 308 13.15 -4.43 -4.40
C LYS A 308 13.79 -3.19 -3.80
N LYS A 309 13.07 -2.51 -2.90
CA LYS A 309 13.60 -1.33 -2.22
C LYS A 309 14.78 -1.70 -1.31
N ILE A 310 14.65 -2.77 -0.52
CA ILE A 310 15.72 -3.27 0.36
C ILE A 310 16.97 -3.62 -0.45
N THR A 311 16.77 -4.39 -1.52
CA THR A 311 17.83 -4.99 -2.33
C THR A 311 18.45 -3.99 -3.32
N THR A 312 17.84 -2.84 -3.56
CA THR A 312 18.48 -1.70 -4.25
C THR A 312 19.22 -0.74 -3.31
N PHE A 313 19.24 -1.01 -2.01
CA PHE A 313 19.59 -0.01 -1.01
C PHE A 313 18.82 1.30 -1.16
N GLY A 314 17.52 1.16 -1.45
CA GLY A 314 16.61 2.26 -1.62
C GLY A 314 16.63 2.88 -3.01
N GLN A 315 17.50 2.51 -3.95
CA GLN A 315 17.53 3.16 -5.27
C GLN A 315 16.29 2.89 -6.12
N TRP A 316 15.60 1.77 -5.90
CA TRP A 316 14.38 1.43 -6.66
C TRP A 316 13.31 2.50 -6.45
N CYS A 317 12.83 3.09 -7.54
CA CYS A 317 11.87 4.20 -7.53
C CYS A 317 12.22 5.37 -6.61
N SER A 318 13.49 5.78 -6.52
CA SER A 318 13.87 6.97 -5.74
C SER A 318 14.08 8.23 -6.56
N GLU A 319 14.27 8.10 -7.87
CA GLU A 319 14.44 9.27 -8.73
C GLU A 319 13.08 9.96 -8.95
N PRO A 320 12.98 11.30 -8.85
CA PRO A 320 11.70 12.02 -8.99
C PRO A 320 10.93 11.72 -10.29
N ASN A 321 11.63 11.51 -11.39
CA ASN A 321 11.07 11.12 -12.69
C ASN A 321 10.58 9.66 -12.74
N ARG A 322 11.12 8.78 -11.88
CA ARG A 322 10.75 7.36 -11.83
C ARG A 322 9.65 7.04 -10.83
N ILE A 323 9.48 7.82 -9.77
CA ILE A 323 8.45 7.59 -8.74
C ILE A 323 7.05 7.47 -9.38
N ASN A 324 6.77 8.31 -10.38
CA ASN A 324 5.47 8.33 -11.07
C ASN A 324 5.44 7.50 -12.37
N SER A 325 6.48 6.71 -12.63
CA SER A 325 6.53 5.89 -13.85
C SER A 325 5.61 4.68 -13.73
N ILE A 326 5.05 4.22 -14.86
CA ILE A 326 4.20 3.02 -14.89
C ILE A 326 4.96 1.77 -14.40
N GLN A 327 6.28 1.72 -14.61
CA GLN A 327 7.14 0.64 -14.12
C GLN A 327 7.19 0.61 -12.58
N CYS A 328 7.14 1.78 -11.94
CA CYS A 328 7.10 1.86 -10.50
C CYS A 328 5.71 1.52 -9.93
N ILE A 329 4.65 2.05 -10.54
CA ILE A 329 3.30 1.99 -9.99
C ILE A 329 2.59 0.67 -10.33
N CYS A 330 2.73 0.17 -11.56
CA CYS A 330 1.90 -0.93 -12.09
C CYS A 330 2.69 -2.10 -12.68
N HIS A 331 3.77 -1.83 -13.42
CA HIS A 331 4.52 -2.82 -14.19
C HIS A 331 5.81 -3.27 -13.51
N ASP A 332 5.81 -3.28 -12.18
CA ASP A 332 7.00 -3.65 -11.40
C ASP A 332 7.35 -5.14 -11.58
N SER A 333 6.42 -5.99 -12.03
CA SER A 333 6.69 -7.40 -12.33
C SER A 333 7.63 -7.62 -13.54
N ALA A 334 7.76 -6.64 -14.44
CA ALA A 334 8.57 -6.75 -15.66
C ALA A 334 10.02 -6.27 -15.45
N GLU A 335 10.30 -5.55 -14.37
CA GLU A 335 11.65 -5.08 -14.10
C GLU A 335 12.52 -6.22 -13.54
N ASN A 336 13.59 -6.56 -14.28
CA ASN A 336 14.64 -7.45 -13.82
C ASN A 336 15.43 -6.78 -12.71
N PHE A 337 14.98 -6.96 -11.47
CA PHE A 337 15.73 -6.53 -10.31
C PHE A 337 16.49 -7.72 -9.70
N GLY A 338 17.83 -7.72 -9.77
CA GLY A 338 18.68 -8.67 -9.03
C GLY A 338 18.35 -10.16 -9.21
N VAL A 339 17.98 -10.60 -10.42
CA VAL A 339 17.56 -11.99 -10.76
C VAL A 339 16.20 -12.39 -10.16
N TYR A 340 15.29 -11.44 -10.04
CA TYR A 340 13.88 -11.73 -9.82
C TYR A 340 13.22 -12.31 -11.09
N ASN A 341 12.76 -13.55 -11.04
CA ASN A 341 11.90 -14.14 -12.08
C ASN A 341 10.44 -14.08 -11.61
N SER A 342 9.63 -13.22 -12.22
CA SER A 342 8.21 -13.06 -11.88
C SER A 342 7.37 -14.31 -12.09
N LYS A 343 7.86 -15.28 -12.87
CA LYS A 343 7.20 -16.58 -13.10
C LYS A 343 7.57 -17.61 -12.04
N SER A 344 8.58 -17.38 -11.21
CA SER A 344 8.98 -18.29 -10.16
C SER A 344 8.13 -18.10 -8.91
N SER A 345 7.65 -19.21 -8.34
CA SER A 345 6.96 -19.22 -7.04
C SER A 345 7.92 -19.10 -5.85
N VAL A 346 9.21 -19.43 -6.07
CA VAL A 346 10.28 -19.35 -5.07
C VAL A 346 11.47 -18.60 -5.67
N ILE A 347 11.93 -17.58 -4.96
CA ILE A 347 12.98 -16.68 -5.45
C ILE A 347 14.00 -16.44 -4.33
N PRO A 348 15.20 -17.02 -4.42
CA PRO A 348 16.29 -16.72 -3.50
C PRO A 348 16.95 -15.37 -3.87
N ILE A 349 17.27 -14.58 -2.85
CA ILE A 349 17.86 -13.24 -2.97
C ILE A 349 19.00 -13.13 -1.96
N ASP A 350 20.23 -12.95 -2.43
CA ASP A 350 21.38 -12.72 -1.56
C ASP A 350 21.64 -11.23 -1.38
N ILE A 351 21.66 -10.78 -0.13
CA ILE A 351 21.92 -9.40 0.27
C ILE A 351 23.33 -9.32 0.86
N ASN A 352 24.15 -8.45 0.27
CA ASN A 352 25.49 -8.14 0.75
C ASN A 352 25.60 -6.68 1.19
N SER A 353 25.98 -6.36 2.43
CA SER A 353 26.13 -4.97 2.89
C SER A 353 27.16 -4.13 2.11
N ALA A 354 28.09 -4.76 1.38
CA ALA A 354 29.00 -4.09 0.46
C ALA A 354 28.43 -3.94 -0.95
N MET A 355 27.46 -4.76 -1.38
CA MET A 355 26.89 -4.76 -2.73
C MET A 355 25.38 -5.02 -2.72
N ALA A 356 24.61 -4.13 -3.34
CA ALA A 356 23.14 -4.11 -3.30
C ALA A 356 22.47 -5.50 -3.55
N VAL A 357 22.94 -6.28 -4.53
CA VAL A 357 22.55 -7.69 -4.73
C VAL A 357 23.65 -8.48 -5.45
N SER A 358 23.82 -9.75 -5.10
CA SER A 358 24.37 -10.76 -6.00
C SER A 358 23.31 -11.80 -6.32
N ALA A 359 23.18 -12.19 -7.59
CA ALA A 359 22.36 -13.34 -7.94
C ALA A 359 22.89 -14.56 -7.17
N PRO A 360 22.05 -15.32 -6.46
CA PRO A 360 22.52 -16.56 -5.86
C PRO A 360 22.98 -17.49 -6.99
N ALA A 361 24.05 -18.24 -6.74
CA ALA A 361 24.34 -19.41 -7.55
C ALA A 361 23.07 -20.29 -7.54
N LEU A 362 22.61 -20.72 -8.72
CA LEU A 362 21.52 -21.69 -8.88
C LEU A 362 21.99 -23.06 -8.40
N ASP A 363 22.35 -23.18 -7.13
CA ASP A 363 22.71 -24.43 -6.49
C ASP A 363 21.48 -25.12 -5.90
N ALA A 364 21.55 -26.44 -5.83
CA ALA A 364 20.45 -27.29 -5.36
C ALA A 364 20.11 -27.12 -3.86
N ASN A 365 20.93 -26.40 -3.08
CA ASN A 365 20.70 -26.18 -1.64
C ASN A 365 20.57 -24.69 -1.31
N LEU A 366 19.33 -24.19 -1.31
CA LEU A 366 19.04 -22.79 -0.99
C LEU A 366 19.27 -22.46 0.49
N GLY A 367 19.35 -23.49 1.35
CA GLY A 367 19.63 -23.33 2.79
C GLY A 367 21.08 -22.97 3.11
N THR A 368 22.02 -23.15 2.19
CA THR A 368 23.43 -22.75 2.41
C THR A 368 23.64 -21.31 1.96
N VAL A 369 23.79 -20.41 2.95
CA VAL A 369 24.01 -18.98 2.72
C VAL A 369 25.51 -18.72 2.63
N PRO A 370 26.00 -18.02 1.59
CA PRO A 370 27.41 -17.65 1.50
C PRO A 370 27.86 -16.81 2.71
N ALA A 371 29.14 -16.93 3.07
CA ALA A 371 29.70 -16.10 4.13
C ALA A 371 29.52 -14.61 3.82
N ASN A 372 29.22 -13.82 4.85
CA ASN A 372 28.94 -12.38 4.75
C ASN A 372 27.73 -12.02 3.87
N ASN A 373 26.80 -12.95 3.65
CA ASN A 373 25.51 -12.67 3.02
C ASN A 373 24.36 -12.98 4.00
N SER A 374 23.23 -12.32 3.77
CA SER A 374 21.92 -12.78 4.23
C SER A 374 21.13 -13.23 3.01
N ARG A 375 20.40 -14.34 3.11
CA ARG A 375 19.55 -14.85 2.04
C ARG A 375 18.09 -14.68 2.42
N ILE A 376 17.33 -14.02 1.55
CA ILE A 376 15.87 -14.01 1.59
C ILE A 376 15.36 -15.02 0.57
N ILE A 377 14.58 -16.00 1.01
CA ILE A 377 13.82 -16.88 0.12
C ILE A 377 12.39 -16.34 0.05
N MET A 378 12.08 -15.65 -1.05
CA MET A 378 10.75 -15.12 -1.29
C MET A 378 9.84 -16.22 -1.86
N PHE A 379 8.70 -16.43 -1.21
CA PHE A 379 7.61 -17.27 -1.66
C PHE A 379 6.48 -16.39 -2.16
N ARG A 380 6.24 -16.43 -3.48
CA ARG A 380 5.17 -15.64 -4.10
C ARG A 380 3.81 -16.22 -3.72
N TRP A 381 2.94 -15.36 -3.19
CA TRP A 381 1.52 -15.61 -2.98
C TRP A 381 0.72 -14.82 -4.01
N GLY A 382 -0.10 -15.48 -4.83
CA GLY A 382 -0.97 -14.78 -5.78
C GLY A 382 -2.37 -14.48 -5.23
N GLY A 383 -2.47 -14.23 -3.92
CA GLY A 383 -3.71 -13.89 -3.22
C GLY A 383 -4.24 -14.99 -2.29
N LEU A 384 -5.15 -14.63 -1.38
CA LEU A 384 -5.75 -15.52 -0.37
C LEU A 384 -6.91 -16.34 -0.95
N THR A 385 -6.65 -17.12 -2.00
CA THR A 385 -7.65 -18.03 -2.56
C THR A 385 -7.42 -19.47 -2.11
N PRO A 386 -8.46 -20.32 -2.12
CA PRO A 386 -8.28 -21.76 -1.93
C PRO A 386 -7.29 -22.40 -2.92
N ARG A 387 -7.08 -21.80 -4.12
CA ARG A 387 -6.07 -22.26 -5.09
C ARG A 387 -4.64 -21.96 -4.64
N ASN A 388 -4.46 -20.89 -3.87
CA ASN A 388 -3.19 -20.45 -3.29
C ASN A 388 -3.03 -20.89 -1.83
N ASN A 389 -3.85 -21.86 -1.39
CA ASN A 389 -3.71 -22.58 -0.15
C ASN A 389 -3.20 -24.01 -0.44
N PRO A 390 -1.97 -24.19 -0.98
CA PRO A 390 -1.35 -25.52 -0.95
C PRO A 390 -1.34 -25.96 0.51
N PRO A 391 -1.41 -27.26 0.81
CA PRO A 391 -1.33 -27.73 2.19
C PRO A 391 0.03 -27.33 2.75
N TRP A 392 0.10 -26.14 3.35
CA TRP A 392 1.32 -25.51 3.83
C TRP A 392 2.03 -26.41 4.84
N PRO A 393 1.33 -27.06 5.79
CA PRO A 393 1.96 -28.05 6.65
C PRO A 393 2.68 -29.17 5.87
N ASN A 394 2.12 -29.61 4.73
CA ASN A 394 2.73 -30.64 3.89
C ASN A 394 3.86 -30.09 3.01
N THR A 395 3.74 -28.83 2.58
CA THR A 395 4.76 -28.11 1.81
C THR A 395 5.98 -27.82 2.69
N PHE A 396 5.76 -27.52 3.96
CA PHE A 396 6.75 -27.25 5.01
C PHE A 396 7.22 -28.51 5.75
N ALA A 397 6.66 -29.69 5.49
CA ALA A 397 7.12 -30.95 6.05
C ALA A 397 8.60 -31.21 5.69
N ALA A 398 9.30 -32.02 6.51
CA ALA A 398 10.76 -32.25 6.62
C ALA A 398 11.68 -31.97 5.40
N ASN A 399 11.21 -32.16 4.17
CA ASN A 399 11.94 -31.81 2.95
C ASN A 399 12.04 -30.29 2.69
N PHE A 400 11.21 -29.46 3.30
CA PHE A 400 11.27 -28.01 3.13
C PHE A 400 12.50 -27.43 3.79
N THR A 401 12.68 -27.68 5.09
CA THR A 401 13.86 -27.27 5.85
C THR A 401 15.14 -27.81 5.25
N ARG A 402 15.12 -29.04 4.71
CA ARG A 402 16.28 -29.61 4.00
C ARG A 402 16.64 -28.86 2.72
N ARG A 403 15.66 -28.35 1.96
CA ARG A 403 15.88 -27.67 0.67
C ARG A 403 16.11 -26.17 0.82
N MET A 404 15.37 -25.55 1.73
CA MET A 404 15.30 -24.09 1.93
C MET A 404 16.09 -23.63 3.15
N GLY A 405 16.66 -24.54 3.93
CA GLY A 405 17.27 -24.27 5.23
C GLY A 405 16.25 -24.04 6.34
N SER A 406 16.72 -24.05 7.58
CA SER A 406 15.99 -23.47 8.71
C SER A 406 16.33 -21.98 8.78
N PRO A 407 15.35 -21.07 8.79
CA PRO A 407 15.64 -19.68 9.07
C PRO A 407 16.34 -19.56 10.43
N SER A 408 17.31 -18.65 10.51
CA SER A 408 18.18 -18.43 11.69
C SER A 408 17.46 -17.69 12.81
#